data_AF-A0A445A2H2-F1
#
_entry.id   AF-A0A445A2H2-F1
#
_cell.length_a   1.000
_cell.length_b   1.000
_cell.length_c   1.000
_cell.angle_alpha   90.00
_cell.angle_beta   90.00
_cell.angle_gamma   90.00
#
_symmetry.space_group_name_H-M   'P 1'
#
loop_
_entity.id
_entity.type
_entity.pdbx_description
1 polymer ?
#
loop_
_entity_poly.entity_id
_entity_poly.type
_entity_poly.pdbx_seq_one_letter_code
_entity_poly.pdbx_strand_id
1 'polypeptide(L)'
;MHPKIRKILQLLRLRQIFNGVFLKVNKATMNMLHRVEPYVTYGYPNLKSVRELIYKRGYGKVDKQRIALTDNSIIEQVSLVYDLCSLQSLLYVIVTFLSISSYTCTLIQWC
;
A
#
# COMPACT_ATOMS: atom_id res chain seq x y z
N MET A 1 5.11 -9.58 -21.75
CA MET A 1 5.35 -10.13 -20.41
C MET A 1 5.02 -11.62 -20.38
N HIS A 2 5.86 -12.42 -19.73
CA HIS A 2 5.59 -13.84 -19.51
C HIS A 2 4.32 -14.03 -18.65
N PRO A 3 3.41 -14.98 -18.97
CA PRO A 3 2.11 -15.10 -18.30
C PRO A 3 2.21 -15.34 -16.78
N LYS A 4 3.27 -16.02 -16.32
CA LYS A 4 3.52 -16.22 -14.88
C LYS A 4 3.81 -14.91 -14.14
N ILE A 5 4.57 -13.99 -14.75
CA ILE A 5 4.95 -12.71 -14.15
C ILE A 5 3.73 -11.81 -14.04
N ARG A 6 2.90 -11.77 -15.09
CA ARG A 6 1.64 -11.02 -15.08
C ARG A 6 0.70 -11.49 -13.95
N LYS A 7 0.64 -12.80 -13.71
CA LYS A 7 -0.15 -13.38 -12.61
C LYS A 7 0.37 -12.93 -11.24
N ILE A 8 1.70 -12.90 -11.04
CA ILE A 8 2.31 -12.45 -9.78
C ILE A 8 2.04 -10.96 -9.53
N LEU A 9 2.22 -10.10 -10.54
CA LEU A 9 1.93 -8.67 -10.42
C LEU A 9 0.45 -8.41 -10.08
N GLN A 10 -0.47 -9.17 -10.69
CA GLN A 10 -1.89 -9.11 -10.36
C GLN A 10 -2.20 -9.51 -8.91
N LEU A 11 -1.53 -10.54 -8.37
CA LEU A 11 -1.66 -10.94 -6.96
C LEU A 11 -1.15 -9.85 -6.02
N LEU A 12 -0.07 -9.16 -6.38
CA LEU A 12 0.48 -8.02 -5.64
C LEU A 12 -0.33 -6.73 -5.85
N ARG A 13 -1.42 -6.77 -6.63
CA ARG A 13 -2.29 -5.63 -6.99
C ARG A 13 -1.60 -4.55 -7.83
N LEU A 14 -0.45 -4.86 -8.44
CA LEU A 14 0.23 -4.03 -9.43
C LEU A 14 -0.34 -4.31 -10.83
N ARG A 15 -1.33 -3.52 -11.24
CA ARG A 15 -1.99 -3.64 -12.56
C ARG A 15 -1.55 -2.59 -13.57
N GLN A 16 -1.01 -1.47 -13.10
CA GLN A 16 -0.62 -0.31 -13.89
C GLN A 16 0.78 0.13 -13.47
N ILE A 17 1.47 0.78 -14.40
CA ILE A 17 2.80 1.37 -14.18
C ILE A 17 2.67 2.47 -13.12
N PHE A 18 3.70 2.61 -12.27
CA PHE A 18 3.75 3.57 -11.15
C PHE A 18 2.71 3.35 -10.04
N ASN A 19 2.11 2.16 -9.97
CA ASN A 19 1.34 1.76 -8.80
C ASN A 19 2.26 1.39 -7.64
N GLY A 20 1.85 1.81 -6.43
CA GLY A 20 2.54 1.58 -5.17
C GLY A 20 1.68 0.74 -4.22
N VAL A 21 2.23 -0.33 -3.64
CA VAL A 21 1.55 -1.11 -2.58
C VAL A 21 2.50 -1.36 -1.42
N PHE A 22 1.99 -1.25 -0.19
CA PHE A 22 2.69 -1.71 1.02
C PHE A 22 2.45 -3.20 1.22
N LEU A 23 3.52 -4.00 1.29
CA LEU A 23 3.44 -5.45 1.47
C LEU A 23 4.20 -5.90 2.70
N LYS A 24 3.60 -6.78 3.51
CA LYS A 24 4.31 -7.48 4.57
C LYS A 24 5.27 -8.53 3.99
N VAL A 25 6.53 -8.46 4.39
CA VAL A 25 7.58 -9.42 4.00
C VAL A 25 7.42 -10.69 4.82
N ASN A 26 7.19 -11.76 4.07
CA ASN A 26 7.13 -13.16 4.48
C ASN A 26 8.02 -13.94 3.50
N LYS A 27 8.45 -15.15 3.86
CA LYS A 27 9.28 -15.99 2.97
C LYS A 27 8.63 -16.22 1.58
N ALA A 28 7.31 -16.41 1.56
CA ALA A 28 6.56 -16.56 0.32
C ALA A 28 6.52 -15.27 -0.53
N THR A 29 6.36 -14.10 0.09
CA THR A 29 6.34 -12.83 -0.64
C THR A 29 7.71 -12.48 -1.18
N MET A 30 8.80 -12.74 -0.43
CA MET A 30 10.17 -12.57 -0.94
C MET A 30 10.43 -13.42 -2.18
N ASN A 31 10.02 -14.69 -2.17
CA ASN A 31 10.16 -15.57 -3.33
C ASN A 31 9.36 -15.08 -4.55
N MET A 32 8.21 -14.44 -4.34
CA MET A 32 7.45 -13.80 -5.42
C MET A 32 8.15 -12.54 -5.93
N LEU A 33 8.73 -11.74 -5.04
CA LEU A 33 9.48 -10.52 -5.38
C LEU A 33 10.72 -10.83 -6.23
N HIS A 34 11.52 -11.83 -5.85
CA HIS A 34 12.69 -12.25 -6.65
C HIS A 34 12.32 -12.65 -8.08
N ARG A 35 11.11 -13.16 -8.32
CA ARG A 35 10.65 -13.52 -9.68
C ARG A 35 10.23 -12.31 -10.52
N VAL A 36 9.89 -11.19 -9.89
CA VAL A 36 9.40 -9.97 -10.55
C VAL A 36 10.34 -8.78 -10.38
N GLU A 37 11.53 -9.02 -9.81
CA GLU A 37 12.61 -8.07 -9.59
C GLU A 37 12.93 -7.17 -10.80
N PRO A 38 12.97 -7.64 -12.06
CA PRO A 38 13.24 -6.74 -13.20
C PRO A 38 12.12 -5.75 -13.53
N TYR A 39 10.93 -5.88 -12.95
CA TYR A 39 9.76 -5.03 -13.25
C TYR A 39 9.35 -4.13 -12.08
N VAL A 40 10.02 -4.29 -10.93
CA VAL A 40 9.53 -3.75 -9.68
C VAL A 40 10.68 -3.29 -8.81
N THR A 41 10.60 -2.05 -8.36
CA THR A 41 11.54 -1.50 -7.38
C THR A 41 10.89 -1.56 -6.01
N TYR A 42 11.65 -2.01 -5.02
CA TYR A 42 11.11 -2.21 -3.68
C TYR A 42 12.10 -1.77 -2.60
N GLY A 43 11.58 -1.25 -1.49
CA GLY A 43 12.38 -0.72 -0.39
C GLY A 43 11.57 -0.45 0.88
N TYR A 44 12.26 -0.06 1.95
CA TYR A 44 11.63 0.27 3.22
C TYR A 44 11.16 1.74 3.23
N PRO A 45 9.90 2.00 3.58
CA PRO A 45 9.39 3.37 3.59
C PRO A 45 9.86 4.17 4.80
N ASN A 46 10.10 5.46 4.59
CA ASN A 46 10.31 6.43 5.67
C ASN A 46 8.97 7.07 6.10
N LEU A 47 8.86 7.47 7.37
CA LEU A 47 7.67 8.13 7.94
C LEU A 47 7.22 9.34 7.11
N LYS A 48 8.17 10.17 6.66
CA LYS A 48 7.89 11.33 5.82
C LYS A 48 7.26 10.91 4.47
N SER A 49 7.84 9.90 3.82
CA SER A 49 7.34 9.38 2.54
C SER A 49 5.95 8.76 2.65
N VAL A 50 5.68 7.99 3.71
CA VAL A 50 4.36 7.40 3.97
C VAL A 50 3.31 8.49 4.15
N ARG A 51 3.65 9.53 4.93
CA ARG A 51 2.78 10.69 5.15
C ARG A 51 2.43 11.37 3.83
N GLU A 52 3.43 11.73 3.05
CA GLU A 52 3.21 12.39 1.76
C GLU A 52 2.41 11.53 0.78
N LEU A 53 2.63 10.21 0.76
CA LEU A 53 1.87 9.29 -0.09
C LEU A 53 0.39 9.25 0.29
N ILE A 54 0.07 9.22 1.57
CA ILE A 54 -1.32 9.17 2.03
C ILE A 54 -2.01 10.52 1.79
N TYR A 55 -1.34 11.64 2.02
CA TYR A 55 -1.95 12.95 1.73
C TYR A 55 -2.13 13.22 0.24
N LYS A 56 -1.14 12.90 -0.60
CA LYS A 56 -1.19 13.21 -2.04
C LYS A 56 -1.94 12.15 -2.86
N ARG A 57 -1.90 10.89 -2.43
CA ARG A 57 -2.39 9.73 -3.20
C ARG A 57 -3.25 8.78 -2.36
N GLY A 58 -3.70 9.19 -1.18
CA GLY A 58 -4.59 8.40 -0.34
C GLY A 58 -6.00 8.38 -0.89
N TYR A 59 -6.48 7.19 -1.24
CA TYR A 59 -7.86 6.97 -1.62
C TYR A 59 -8.45 5.87 -0.75
N GLY A 60 -9.63 6.14 -0.22
CA GLY A 60 -10.48 5.15 0.46
C GLY A 60 -11.32 4.38 -0.56
N LYS A 61 -11.61 3.12 -0.23
CA LYS A 61 -12.61 2.35 -0.97
C LYS A 61 -13.91 2.35 -0.17
N VAL A 62 -14.85 3.20 -0.55
CA VAL A 62 -16.18 3.35 0.09
C VAL A 62 -17.22 2.86 -0.92
N ASP A 63 -18.10 1.94 -0.54
CA ASP A 63 -19.12 1.38 -1.43
C ASP A 63 -18.60 0.90 -2.80
N LYS A 64 -17.41 0.30 -2.79
CA LYS A 64 -16.66 -0.15 -3.98
C LYS A 64 -16.20 0.97 -4.91
N GLN A 65 -16.45 2.23 -4.60
CA GLN A 65 -15.94 3.40 -5.30
C GLN A 65 -14.63 3.90 -4.68
N ARG A 66 -13.81 4.57 -5.49
CA ARG A 66 -12.53 5.17 -5.06
C ARG A 66 -12.77 6.63 -4.75
N ILE A 67 -12.74 6.98 -3.46
CA ILE A 67 -12.97 8.35 -2.97
C ILE A 67 -11.66 8.89 -2.40
N ALA A 68 -11.33 10.14 -2.71
CA ALA A 68 -10.15 10.79 -2.14
C ALA A 68 -10.36 11.04 -0.64
N LEU A 69 -9.31 10.85 0.16
CA LEU A 69 -9.37 11.10 1.61
C LEU A 69 -9.10 12.59 1.90
N THR A 70 -10.03 13.46 1.50
CA THR A 70 -9.94 14.91 1.77
C THR A 70 -10.42 15.27 3.16
N ASP A 71 -11.52 14.66 3.62
CA ASP A 71 -12.20 15.02 4.86
C ASP A 71 -12.17 13.86 5.86
N ASN A 72 -11.97 14.19 7.14
CA ASN A 72 -11.98 13.21 8.22
C ASN A 72 -13.35 12.53 8.38
N SER A 73 -14.44 13.20 8.00
CA SER A 73 -15.79 12.62 8.02
C SER A 73 -15.92 11.38 7.13
N ILE A 74 -15.23 11.35 5.98
CA ILE A 74 -15.22 10.19 5.08
C ILE A 74 -14.51 9.01 5.76
N ILE A 75 -13.50 9.28 6.57
CA ILE A 75 -12.74 8.24 7.29
C ILE A 75 -13.54 7.68 8.44
N GLU A 76 -14.22 8.54 9.19
CA GLU A 76 -15.12 8.16 10.30
C GLU A 76 -16.26 7.27 9.80
N GLN A 77 -16.88 7.63 8.68
CA GLN A 77 -17.97 6.83 8.07
C GLN A 77 -17.51 5.45 7.61
N VAL A 78 -16.28 5.33 7.09
CA VAL A 78 -15.73 4.07 6.58
C VAL A 78 -15.23 3.16 7.72
N SER A 79 -14.80 3.76 8.83
CA SER A 79 -14.06 3.07 9.89
C SER A 79 -14.92 2.70 11.09
N LEU A 80 -16.25 2.55 10.97
CA LEU A 80 -17.12 2.18 12.10
C LEU A 80 -16.71 0.89 12.88
N VAL A 81 -15.79 0.09 12.34
CA VAL A 81 -15.24 -1.13 12.96
C VAL A 81 -13.91 -0.88 13.71
N TYR A 82 -13.20 0.22 13.44
CA TYR A 82 -11.92 0.56 14.04
C TYR A 82 -11.99 2.01 14.56
N ASP A 83 -11.65 2.29 15.83
CA ASP A 83 -11.69 3.63 16.45
C ASP A 83 -10.70 4.63 15.80
N LEU A 84 -10.93 4.98 14.54
CA LEU A 84 -10.10 5.81 13.69
C LEU A 84 -10.86 7.08 13.35
N CYS A 85 -10.69 8.10 14.18
CA CYS A 85 -11.40 9.38 14.03
C CYS A 85 -10.72 10.35 13.06
N SER A 86 -9.51 10.07 12.57
CA SER A 86 -8.79 11.05 11.73
C SER A 86 -7.75 10.43 10.80
N LEU A 87 -7.36 11.19 9.75
CA LEU A 87 -6.19 10.88 8.91
C LEU A 87 -4.91 10.63 9.71
N GLN A 88 -4.74 11.34 10.83
CA GLN A 88 -3.57 11.19 11.69
C GLN A 88 -3.58 9.85 12.41
N SER A 89 -4.74 9.40 12.89
CA SER A 89 -4.90 8.08 13.51
C SER A 89 -4.61 6.97 12.48
N LEU A 90 -5.09 7.12 11.24
CA LEU A 90 -4.76 6.21 10.14
C LEU A 90 -3.25 6.16 9.87
N LEU A 91 -2.60 7.32 9.80
CA LEU A 91 -1.15 7.40 9.61
C LEU A 91 -0.40 6.72 10.74
N TYR A 92 -0.80 6.97 11.98
CA TYR A 92 -0.18 6.34 13.16
C TYR A 92 -0.35 4.82 13.12
N VAL A 93 -1.54 4.32 12.79
CA VAL A 93 -1.78 2.88 12.66
C VAL A 93 -0.93 2.29 11.54
N ILE A 94 -0.91 2.90 10.35
CA ILE A 94 -0.08 2.43 9.24
C ILE A 94 1.39 2.41 9.65
N VAL A 95 1.90 3.50 10.21
CA VAL A 95 3.28 3.58 10.71
C VAL A 95 3.57 2.51 11.76
N THR A 96 2.66 2.30 12.70
CA THR A 96 2.79 1.30 13.77
C THR A 96 2.79 -0.11 13.19
N PHE A 97 1.96 -0.40 12.19
CA PHE A 97 2.02 -1.65 11.44
C PHE A 97 3.35 -1.79 10.68
N LEU A 98 3.83 -0.73 10.02
CA LEU A 98 5.10 -0.71 9.29
C LEU A 98 6.33 -0.82 10.23
N SER A 99 6.23 -0.36 11.48
CA SER A 99 7.33 -0.40 12.46
C SER A 99 7.38 -1.71 13.25
N ILE A 100 6.22 -2.23 13.69
CA ILE A 100 6.10 -3.55 14.33
C ILE A 100 6.45 -4.65 13.33
N SER A 101 6.05 -4.49 12.07
CA SER A 101 6.48 -5.36 10.99
C SER A 101 7.59 -4.67 10.22
N SER A 102 8.84 -4.82 10.69
CA SER A 102 10.13 -4.37 10.11
C SER A 102 10.40 -4.85 8.66
N TYR A 103 9.36 -5.25 7.97
CA TYR A 103 9.20 -6.13 6.86
C TYR A 103 8.25 -5.51 5.82
N THR A 104 7.83 -4.26 5.97
CA THR A 104 6.90 -3.68 4.97
C THR A 104 7.66 -3.03 3.83
N CYS A 105 7.48 -3.57 2.64
CA CYS A 105 8.16 -3.11 1.44
C CYS A 105 7.20 -2.26 0.59
N THR A 106 7.60 -1.04 0.24
CA THR A 106 6.90 -0.26 -0.79
C THR A 106 7.30 -0.77 -2.15
N LEU A 107 6.30 -1.25 -2.90
CA LEU A 107 6.48 -1.87 -4.18
C LEU A 107 6.04 -0.90 -5.28
N ILE A 108 6.96 -0.35 -6.08
CA ILE A 108 6.62 0.53 -7.22
C ILE A 108 6.90 -0.20 -8.52
N GLN A 109 5.87 -0.42 -9.34
CA GLN A 109 6.04 -1.00 -10.66
C GLN A 109 6.74 -0.01 -11.60
N TRP A 110 7.86 -0.43 -12.20
CA TRP A 110 8.58 0.30 -13.24
C TRP A 110 8.35 -0.38 -14.59
N CYS A 111 7.82 0.40 -15.54
CA CYS A 111 7.42 0.03 -16.91
C CYS A 111 6.32 -1.05 -17.08
#